data_AF-R6C7K3-F1
#
_entry.id   AF-R6C7K3-F1
#
_cell.length_a   1.000
_cell.length_b   1.000
_cell.length_c   1.000
_cell.angle_alpha   90.00
_cell.angle_beta   90.00
_cell.angle_gamma   90.00
#
_symmetry.space_group_name_H-M   'P 1'
#
loop_
_entity.id
_entity.type
_entity.pdbx_description
1 polymer ?
#
loop_
_entity_poly.entity_id
_entity_poly.type
_entity_poly.pdbx_seq_one_letter_code
_entity_poly.pdbx_strand_id
1 'polypeptide(L)' 'MIMPTAGGSFTRDEVREDPIKTNSKMGLYTNHCNLLDLAAVAIPEDTSDRTRPFGITVFGRFLCGKHLHGRAL' A
#
# COMPACT_ATOMS: atom_id res chain seq x y z
N MET A 1 -3.77 -2.98 9.41
CA MET A 1 -2.43 -3.50 9.05
C MET A 1 -1.61 -2.33 8.53
N ILE A 2 -0.33 -2.23 8.86
CA ILE A 2 0.54 -1.13 8.40
C ILE A 2 1.73 -1.76 7.69
N MET A 3 2.02 -1.30 6.47
CA MET A 3 3.15 -1.77 5.66
C MET A 3 3.87 -0.58 5.01
N PRO A 4 5.12 -0.73 4.56
CA PRO A 4 5.74 0.25 3.66
C PRO A 4 4.93 0.40 2.37
N THR A 5 4.75 1.63 1.88
CA THR A 5 4.06 1.89 0.60
C THR A 5 4.83 1.31 -0.58
N ALA A 6 6.17 1.34 -0.51
CA ALA A 6 7.07 0.69 -1.44
C ALA A 6 8.28 0.14 -0.69
N GLY A 7 8.82 -1.00 -1.13
CA GLY A 7 10.03 -1.60 -0.55
C GLY A 7 11.33 -0.88 -0.91
N GLY A 8 11.27 0.16 -1.74
CA GLY A 8 12.40 0.95 -2.21
C GLY A 8 12.04 1.76 -3.47
N SER A 9 12.98 2.58 -3.94
CA SER A 9 12.85 3.34 -5.18
C SER A 9 13.91 2.90 -6.19
N PHE A 10 13.50 2.72 -7.45
CA PHE A 10 14.39 2.38 -8.55
C PHE A 10 14.59 3.59 -9.48
N THR A 11 15.78 3.70 -10.05
CA THR A 11 16.08 4.64 -11.12
C THR A 11 15.49 4.16 -12.45
N ARG A 12 15.39 5.06 -13.43
CA ARG A 12 14.87 4.70 -14.76
C ARG A 12 15.75 3.67 -15.47
N ASP A 13 17.06 3.68 -15.23
CA ASP A 13 17.99 2.75 -15.87
C ASP A 13 17.89 1.36 -15.26
N GLU A 14 17.79 1.25 -13.93
CA GLU A 14 17.50 -0.02 -13.24
C GLU A 14 16.20 -0.67 -13.71
N VAL A 15 15.16 0.13 -13.99
CA VAL A 15 13.88 -0.37 -14.54
C VAL A 15 14.02 -0.83 -16.00
N ARG A 16 14.88 -0.19 -16.80
CA ARG A 16 15.13 -0.61 -18.19
C ARG A 16 15.92 -1.91 -18.26
N GLU A 17 16.84 -2.12 -17.32
CA GLU A 17 17.62 -3.36 -17.23
C GLU A 17 16.77 -4.57 -16.86
N ASP A 18 15.84 -4.42 -15.90
CA ASP A 18 14.94 -5.50 -15.47
C ASP A 18 13.55 -4.97 -15.06
N PRO A 19 12.63 -4.77 -16.03
CA PRO A 19 11.33 -4.17 -15.76
C PRO A 19 10.40 -5.08 -14.95
N ILE A 20 10.56 -6.40 -15.05
CA ILE A 20 9.67 -7.36 -14.38
C ILE A 20 10.02 -7.43 -12.89
N LYS A 21 11.31 -7.57 -12.57
CA LYS A 21 11.77 -7.68 -11.19
C LYS A 21 11.59 -6.39 -10.41
N THR A 22 11.85 -5.24 -11.02
CA THR A 22 11.67 -3.93 -10.38
C THR A 22 10.20 -3.65 -10.07
N ASN A 23 9.29 -3.91 -11.01
CA ASN A 23 7.84 -3.77 -10.79
C ASN A 23 7.33 -4.75 -9.70
N SER A 24 7.80 -6.00 -9.73
CA SER A 24 7.43 -7.00 -8.72
C SER A 24 7.85 -6.58 -7.31
N LYS A 25 9.03 -5.96 -7.16
CA LYS A 25 9.51 -5.43 -5.88
C LYS A 25 8.70 -4.22 -5.40
N MET A 26 8.23 -3.35 -6.30
CA MET A 26 7.36 -2.23 -5.92
C MET A 26 5.99 -2.70 -5.43
N GLY A 27 5.42 -3.74 -6.03
CA GLY A 27 4.09 -4.28 -5.66
C GLY A 27 4.08 -5.23 -4.45
N LEU A 28 5.24 -5.55 -3.86
CA LEU A 28 5.38 -6.61 -2.85
C LEU A 28 4.45 -6.42 -1.63
N TYR A 29 4.23 -5.18 -1.20
CA TYR A 29 3.46 -4.85 0.00
C TYR A 29 2.04 -4.32 -0.29
N THR A 30 1.64 -4.22 -1.55
CA THR A 30 0.38 -3.56 -1.94
C THR A 30 -0.55 -4.45 -2.77
N ASN A 31 -0.03 -5.45 -3.49
CA ASN A 31 -0.83 -6.31 -4.37
C ASN A 31 -1.96 -7.07 -3.65
N HIS A 32 -1.82 -7.36 -2.37
CA HIS A 32 -2.82 -8.09 -1.58
C HIS A 32 -4.05 -7.25 -1.22
N CYS A 33 -3.98 -5.91 -1.32
CA CYS A 33 -5.04 -5.01 -0.87
C CYS A 33 -6.35 -5.22 -1.64
N ASN A 34 -6.27 -5.27 -2.97
CA ASN A 34 -7.44 -5.42 -3.84
C ASN A 34 -8.07 -6.80 -3.70
N LEU A 35 -7.25 -7.84 -3.55
CA LEU A 35 -7.71 -9.22 -3.43
C LEU A 35 -8.42 -9.50 -2.10
N LEU A 36 -8.07 -8.76 -1.05
CA LEU A 36 -8.60 -8.96 0.29
C LEU A 36 -9.74 -8.00 0.65
N ASP A 37 -10.24 -7.21 -0.31
CA ASP A 37 -11.30 -6.22 -0.11
C ASP A 37 -10.97 -5.27 1.06
N LEU A 38 -9.75 -4.73 1.02
CA LEU A 38 -9.22 -3.80 2.00
C LEU A 38 -9.24 -2.39 1.44
N ALA A 39 -9.51 -1.42 2.32
CA ALA A 39 -9.26 -0.01 2.05
C ALA A 39 -7.81 0.32 2.45
N ALA A 40 -7.13 1.14 1.66
CA ALA A 40 -5.75 1.57 1.91
C ALA A 40 -5.62 3.09 1.86
N VAL A 41 -4.84 3.66 2.78
CA VAL A 41 -4.45 5.08 2.76
C VAL A 41 -2.93 5.17 2.83
N ALA A 42 -2.32 5.81 1.83
CA ALA A 42 -0.90 6.09 1.79
C ALA A 42 -0.61 7.40 2.53
N ILE A 43 0.29 7.34 3.51
CA ILE A 43 0.68 8.47 4.36
C ILE A 43 2.19 8.70 4.13
N PRO A 44 2.60 9.87 3.61
CA PRO A 44 4.01 10.22 3.48
C PRO A 44 4.63 10.48 4.87
N GLU A 45 5.88 10.09 5.03
CA GLU A 45 6.72 10.55 6.15
C GLU A 45 7.10 12.03 5.90
N ASP A 46 7.46 12.77 6.96
CA ASP A 46 8.18 14.03 6.79
C ASP A 46 9.58 13.73 6.26
N THR A 47 9.82 14.04 5.00
CA THR A 47 11.04 13.66 4.27
C THR A 47 12.13 14.72 4.34
N SER A 48 12.00 15.72 5.22
CA SER A 48 12.94 16.83 5.35
C SER A 48 14.37 16.40 5.71
N ASP A 49 14.55 15.22 6.30
CA ASP A 49 15.85 14.63 6.66
C ASP A 49 16.33 13.52 5.71
N ARG A 50 15.56 13.16 4.66
CA ARG A 50 15.87 12.07 3.72
C ARG A 50 16.11 12.55 2.30
N THR A 51 17.04 11.87 1.62
CA THR A 51 17.34 12.11 0.18
C THR A 51 16.27 11.56 -0.76
N ARG A 52 15.41 10.65 -0.29
CA ARG A 52 14.31 10.06 -1.06
C ARG A 52 13.05 9.95 -0.20
N PRO A 53 11.86 10.21 -0.78
CA PRO A 53 10.64 10.18 0.00
C PRO A 53 10.27 8.76 0.41
N PHE A 54 9.86 8.60 1.66
CA PHE A 54 9.35 7.35 2.23
C PHE A 54 7.92 7.56 2.74
N GLY A 55 7.15 6.48 2.79
CA GLY A 55 5.78 6.51 3.27
C GLY A 55 5.30 5.13 3.66
N ILE A 56 4.27 5.13 4.50
CA ILE A 56 3.57 3.92 4.94
C ILE A 56 2.19 3.87 4.32
N THR A 57 1.68 2.67 4.12
CA THR A 57 0.28 2.45 3.75
C THR A 57 -0.41 1.76 4.91
N VAL A 58 -1.51 2.36 5.36
CA VAL A 58 -2.40 1.79 6.36
C VAL A 58 -3.54 1.08 5.64
N PHE A 59 -3.68 -0.21 5.88
CA PHE A 59 -4.76 -1.04 5.38
C PHE A 59 -5.79 -1.31 6.47
N GLY A 60 -7.06 -1.06 6.15
CA GLY A 60 -8.22 -1.36 6.98
C GLY A 60 -9.21 -2.23 6.22
N ARG A 61 -10.05 -2.99 6.94
CA ARG A 61 -11.17 -3.70 6.32
C ARG A 61 -12.24 -2.67 5.96
N PHE A 62 -12.79 -2.74 4.75
CA PHE A 62 -14.00 -1.99 4.45
C PHE A 62 -15.17 -2.65 5.19
N LEU A 63 -15.65 -2.02 6.26
CA LEU A 63 -16.86 -2.46 6.97
C LEU A 63 -18.09 -1.88 6.27
N CYS A 64 -18.43 -2.41 5.09
CA CYS A 64 -19.77 -2.21 4.54
C CYS A 64 -20.73 -3.26 5.12
N GLY A 65 -21.29 -2.93 6.29
CA GLY A 65 -22.61 -3.40 6.75
C GLY A 65 -22.86 -4.90 6.87
N LYS A 66 -22.60 -5.48 8.05
CA LYS A 66 -23.41 -6.57 8.64
C LYS A 66 -23.55 -6.39 10.15
N HIS A 67 -24.28 -5.36 10.58
CA HIS A 67 -24.83 -5.27 11.94
C HIS A 67 -26.14 -4.44 12.07
N LEU A 68 -26.86 -4.16 10.98
CA LEU A 68 -28.21 -3.59 11.03
C LEU A 68 -29.26 -4.61 10.57
N HIS A 69 -29.22 -5.81 11.15
CA HIS A 69 -30.33 -6.75 11.16
C HIS A 69 -30.50 -7.23 12.60
N GLY A 70 -31.46 -6.65 13.31
CA GLY A 70 -31.87 -7.13 14.63
C GLY A 70 -31.98 -6.03 15.70
N ARG A 71 -32.96 -5.12 15.54
CA ARG A 71 -33.86 -4.62 16.61
C ARG A 71 -34.59 -3.35 16.15
N ALA A 72 -35.73 -3.57 15.51
CA ALA A 72 -36.84 -2.62 15.43
C ALA A 72 -38.13 -3.43 15.20
N LEU A 73 -38.47 -4.28 16.18
CA LEU A 73 -39.81 -4.70 16.57
C LEU A 73 -39.76 -4.94 18.08
#